data_AF-A0A9N9C0U8-F1
#
_entry.id   AF-A0A9N9C0U8-F1
#
_cell.length_a   1.000
_cell.length_b   1.000
_cell.length_c   1.000
_cell.angle_alpha   90.00
_cell.angle_beta   90.00
_cell.angle_gamma   90.00
#
_symmetry.space_group_name_H-M   'P 1'
#
loop_
_entity.id
_entity.type
_entity.pdbx_description
1 polymer ?
#
loop_
_entity_poly.entity_id
_entity_poly.type
_entity_poly.pdbx_seq_one_letter_code
_entity_poly.pdbx_strand_id
1 'polypeptide(L)'
;MFQKRICLRNLSTYLISQNLSTYWNEKKSVYRDSASNNLERCEFPILLQMRDYITYCRKIATSSATEASTSLSGLVKDVNYYRQLWWKTGNIHPKAMWNEATLPYELKTGVSLDEYILKTDKYKVKGLWEWENGTVRVIELPSMFHETCVATIMKFLGASVLPVASTNSDLIFFGATTTKTPQRGSEADGSITPVGKLQVPSGGSDGGNKPWPNLVIEVAYAVTEAELKKKIETYWLAPNRAHDAIGINFNYIPGMRPTEMTAWHYCINNRTAVGALAPIMYEFGTIDRQGNPLNIVPGQCVINIPLRCLYDGMPPTFVIPSPPLPDPISLDLFHVRSWITLSHFYINIQNYGRDYFHAVSLDPNILLTQKTWDGALAFKSVPRDR
;
A
#
# COMPACT_ATOMS: atom_id res chain seq x y z
N MET A 1 -28.68 21.94 4.70
CA MET A 1 -28.48 20.62 4.05
C MET A 1 -27.12 20.56 3.36
N PHE A 2 -26.03 20.86 4.09
CA PHE A 2 -24.64 20.79 3.62
C PHE A 2 -23.74 20.80 4.86
N GLN A 3 -23.37 19.61 5.37
CA GLN A 3 -22.27 19.40 6.33
C GLN A 3 -22.14 17.89 6.59
N LYS A 4 -21.35 17.21 5.76
CA LYS A 4 -20.75 15.89 6.06
C LYS A 4 -19.58 15.66 5.09
N ARG A 5 -18.53 16.46 5.25
CA ARG A 5 -17.19 16.24 4.66
C ARG A 5 -16.11 16.85 5.55
N ILE A 6 -15.96 16.31 6.77
CA ILE A 6 -14.71 16.44 7.54
C ILE A 6 -14.52 15.12 8.29
N CYS A 7 -13.79 14.20 7.68
CA CYS A 7 -13.06 13.18 8.41
C CYS A 7 -11.76 12.96 7.62
N LEU A 8 -10.61 13.07 8.30
CA LEU A 8 -9.22 12.94 7.78
C LEU A 8 -8.52 14.18 7.19
N ARG A 9 -8.73 15.40 7.71
CA ARG A 9 -7.80 16.53 7.44
C ARG A 9 -7.11 17.16 8.66
N ASN A 10 -7.48 16.82 9.89
CA ASN A 10 -6.97 17.51 11.09
C ASN A 10 -6.18 16.63 12.08
N LEU A 11 -5.81 15.39 11.72
CA LEU A 11 -4.96 14.54 12.58
C LEU A 11 -3.48 14.58 12.20
N SER A 12 -3.13 15.13 11.02
CA SER A 12 -1.73 15.27 10.57
C SER A 12 -1.02 16.47 11.19
N THR A 13 -1.74 17.49 11.68
CA THR A 13 -1.17 18.76 12.13
C THR A 13 -0.93 18.88 13.63
N TYR A 14 -1.32 17.90 14.46
CA TYR A 14 -1.17 17.96 15.92
C TYR A 14 -0.17 16.94 16.52
N LEU A 15 0.53 16.16 15.69
CA LEU A 15 1.54 15.18 16.15
C LEU A 15 2.97 15.56 15.75
N ILE A 16 3.25 16.87 15.75
CA ILE A 16 4.58 17.40 15.52
C ILE A 16 5.09 17.92 16.86
N SER A 17 6.18 17.32 17.33
CA SER A 17 6.87 17.53 18.62
C SER A 17 6.23 16.88 19.85
N GLN A 18 6.61 15.64 20.17
CA GLN A 18 6.90 15.19 21.55
C GLN A 18 7.61 13.84 21.47
N ASN A 19 8.64 13.66 22.31
CA ASN A 19 9.38 12.42 22.47
C ASN A 19 8.44 11.23 22.75
N LEU A 20 8.60 10.15 21.99
CA LEU A 20 7.72 8.96 22.02
C LEU A 20 7.62 8.27 23.40
N SER A 21 8.58 8.49 24.31
CA SER A 21 8.54 7.87 25.65
C SER A 21 7.64 8.61 26.64
N THR A 22 7.49 9.94 26.53
CA THR A 22 6.66 10.74 27.45
C THR A 22 5.17 10.63 27.12
N TYR A 23 4.84 10.62 25.82
CA TYR A 23 3.46 10.42 25.33
C TYR A 23 2.86 9.08 25.78
N TRP A 24 3.68 8.02 25.86
CA TRP A 24 3.22 6.69 26.27
C TRP A 24 2.88 6.59 27.77
N ASN A 25 3.56 7.37 28.60
CA ASN A 25 3.35 7.34 30.05
C ASN A 25 2.16 8.21 30.49
N GLU A 26 1.88 9.35 29.83
CA GLU A 26 0.73 10.20 30.14
C GLU A 26 -0.62 9.62 29.65
N LYS A 27 -0.63 8.89 28.52
CA LYS A 27 -1.88 8.28 28.01
C LYS A 27 -2.35 7.05 28.82
N LYS A 28 -1.47 6.45 29.64
CA LYS A 28 -1.80 5.28 30.47
C LYS A 28 -2.79 5.61 31.60
N SER A 29 -2.88 6.88 32.02
CA SER A 29 -3.88 7.33 33.00
C SER A 29 -5.20 7.74 32.35
N VAL A 30 -5.16 8.35 31.15
CA VAL A 30 -6.35 8.86 30.45
C VAL A 30 -7.19 7.73 29.80
N TYR A 31 -6.57 6.61 29.44
CA TYR A 31 -7.26 5.44 28.88
C TYR A 31 -8.03 4.59 29.90
N ARG A 32 -7.90 4.86 31.21
CA ARG A 32 -8.66 4.14 32.24
C ARG A 32 -10.12 4.60 32.34
N ASP A 33 -10.42 5.85 31.98
CA ASP A 33 -11.73 6.45 32.31
C ASP A 33 -12.65 6.70 31.10
N SER A 34 -12.22 6.39 29.88
CA SER A 34 -12.99 6.67 28.64
C SER A 34 -13.46 5.41 27.89
N ALA A 35 -13.48 4.25 28.56
CA ALA A 35 -14.10 3.02 28.07
C ALA A 35 -15.63 3.06 28.18
N SER A 36 -16.26 4.10 27.64
CA SER A 36 -17.67 4.05 27.25
C SER A 36 -17.95 5.11 26.19
N ASN A 37 -18.43 4.63 25.05
CA ASN A 37 -19.08 5.37 23.96
C ASN A 37 -18.20 5.91 22.82
N ASN A 38 -18.41 5.27 21.65
CA ASN A 38 -18.31 5.81 20.30
C ASN A 38 -16.93 6.03 19.67
N LEU A 39 -16.15 4.96 19.53
CA LEU A 39 -15.23 4.80 18.40
C LEU A 39 -15.98 4.15 17.23
N GLU A 40 -16.55 4.96 16.33
CA GLU A 40 -16.91 4.47 15.00
C GLU A 40 -15.63 3.99 14.30
N ARG A 41 -15.48 2.66 14.19
CA ARG A 41 -14.39 2.01 13.45
C ARG A 41 -14.45 2.47 11.98
N CYS A 42 -13.45 3.20 11.54
CA CYS A 42 -13.16 3.35 10.11
C CYS A 42 -12.53 2.05 9.56
N GLU A 43 -13.29 0.95 9.55
CA GLU A 43 -12.93 -0.22 8.76
C GLU A 43 -13.43 0.02 7.32
N PHE A 44 -12.52 0.03 6.34
CA PHE A 44 -12.91 0.14 4.94
C PHE A 44 -13.79 -1.07 4.56
N PRO A 45 -14.93 -0.89 3.88
CA PRO A 45 -15.81 -2.00 3.51
C PRO A 45 -15.12 -3.14 2.74
N ILE A 46 -14.11 -2.81 1.93
CA ILE A 46 -13.29 -3.81 1.22
C ILE A 46 -12.42 -4.63 2.17
N LEU A 47 -11.85 -4.01 3.21
CA LEU A 47 -11.08 -4.69 4.24
C LEU A 47 -11.96 -5.59 5.10
N LEU A 48 -13.24 -5.24 5.32
CA LEU A 48 -14.23 -6.09 5.97
C LEU A 48 -14.58 -7.32 5.11
N GLN A 49 -14.89 -7.12 3.83
CA GLN A 49 -15.17 -8.23 2.90
C GLN A 49 -13.95 -9.15 2.74
N MET A 50 -12.74 -8.60 2.81
CA MET A 50 -11.50 -9.37 2.71
C MET A 50 -11.05 -10.01 3.99
N ARG A 51 -11.40 -9.44 5.15
CA ARG A 51 -11.23 -10.10 6.44
C ARG A 51 -12.02 -11.40 6.49
N ASP A 52 -13.25 -11.39 6.00
CA ASP A 52 -14.09 -12.59 5.89
C ASP A 52 -13.49 -13.57 4.86
N TYR A 53 -12.93 -13.04 3.76
CA TYR A 53 -12.23 -13.83 2.75
C TYR A 53 -10.92 -14.48 3.26
N ILE A 54 -10.08 -13.76 4.00
CA ILE A 54 -8.84 -14.28 4.61
C ILE A 54 -9.17 -15.36 5.65
N THR A 55 -10.23 -15.14 6.43
CA THR A 55 -10.76 -16.14 7.38
C THR A 55 -11.19 -17.41 6.64
N TYR A 56 -11.87 -17.26 5.50
CA TYR A 56 -12.27 -18.37 4.64
C TYR A 56 -11.08 -19.11 4.02
N CYS A 57 -10.08 -18.40 3.47
CA CYS A 57 -8.87 -19.01 2.91
C CYS A 57 -8.08 -19.81 3.95
N ARG A 58 -7.97 -19.31 5.20
CA ARG A 58 -7.37 -20.07 6.31
C ARG A 58 -8.15 -21.34 6.64
N LYS A 59 -9.48 -21.29 6.58
CA LYS A 59 -10.35 -22.44 6.82
C LYS A 59 -10.20 -23.53 5.75
N ILE A 60 -9.94 -23.15 4.50
CA ILE A 60 -9.65 -24.10 3.41
C ILE A 60 -8.26 -24.71 3.57
N ALA A 61 -7.25 -23.89 3.88
CA ALA A 61 -5.87 -24.36 4.08
C ALA A 61 -5.74 -25.38 5.23
N THR A 62 -6.62 -25.33 6.23
CA THR A 62 -6.68 -26.31 7.32
C THR A 62 -7.58 -27.51 7.04
N SER A 63 -8.34 -27.52 5.94
CA SER A 63 -9.30 -28.60 5.62
C SER A 63 -8.96 -29.43 4.37
N SER A 64 -7.91 -29.10 3.61
CA SER A 64 -7.53 -29.89 2.44
C SER A 64 -6.59 -31.06 2.77
N ALA A 65 -7.18 -32.12 3.32
CA ALA A 65 -6.81 -33.49 2.99
C ALA A 65 -8.07 -34.16 2.39
N THR A 66 -7.88 -34.80 1.23
CA THR A 66 -8.79 -35.68 0.46
C THR A 66 -9.90 -35.09 -0.44
N GLU A 67 -9.75 -35.41 -1.75
CA GLU A 67 -10.76 -35.76 -2.79
C GLU A 67 -11.74 -34.68 -3.33
N ALA A 68 -12.14 -34.60 -4.61
CA ALA A 68 -12.04 -35.50 -5.78
C ALA A 68 -12.12 -34.70 -7.12
N SER A 69 -11.72 -35.36 -8.20
CA SER A 69 -11.77 -34.93 -9.60
C SER A 69 -13.19 -34.58 -10.07
N THR A 70 -13.49 -33.28 -10.18
CA THR A 70 -14.64 -32.76 -10.92
C THR A 70 -14.14 -32.26 -12.29
N SER A 71 -14.96 -32.39 -13.35
CA SER A 71 -14.65 -31.87 -14.70
C SER A 71 -14.13 -30.43 -14.63
N LEU A 72 -12.83 -30.25 -14.87
CA LEU A 72 -12.11 -28.99 -14.74
C LEU A 72 -12.77 -27.86 -15.57
N SER A 73 -13.36 -28.21 -16.72
CA SER A 73 -14.01 -27.24 -17.62
C SER A 73 -15.32 -26.65 -17.07
N GLY A 74 -16.10 -27.43 -16.31
CA GLY A 74 -17.32 -26.96 -15.66
C GLY A 74 -16.99 -26.06 -14.47
N LEU A 75 -16.02 -26.49 -13.66
CA LEU A 75 -15.54 -25.74 -12.50
C LEU A 75 -14.95 -24.37 -12.90
N VAL A 76 -14.14 -24.32 -13.97
CA VAL A 76 -13.57 -23.05 -14.48
C VAL A 76 -14.65 -22.08 -14.97
N LYS A 77 -15.71 -22.58 -15.63
CA LYS A 77 -16.85 -21.75 -16.04
C LYS A 77 -17.59 -21.17 -14.83
N ASP A 78 -17.80 -21.98 -13.81
CA ASP A 78 -18.47 -21.55 -12.57
C ASP A 78 -17.64 -20.49 -11.82
N VAL A 79 -16.33 -20.70 -11.68
CA VAL A 79 -15.42 -19.73 -11.02
C VAL A 79 -15.41 -18.39 -11.76
N ASN A 80 -15.32 -18.40 -13.10
CA ASN A 80 -15.36 -17.17 -13.90
C ASN A 80 -16.68 -16.42 -13.74
N TYR A 81 -17.81 -17.14 -13.71
CA TYR A 81 -19.11 -16.54 -13.41
C TYR A 81 -19.10 -15.83 -12.06
N TYR A 82 -18.61 -16.50 -11.00
CA TYR A 82 -18.55 -15.91 -9.66
C TYR A 82 -17.60 -14.71 -9.57
N ARG A 83 -16.48 -14.71 -10.30
CA ARG A 83 -15.58 -13.54 -10.39
C ARG A 83 -16.28 -12.36 -11.08
N GLN A 84 -16.97 -12.59 -12.19
CA GLN A 84 -17.72 -11.54 -12.91
C GLN A 84 -18.90 -10.96 -12.11
N LEU A 85 -19.47 -11.69 -11.15
CA LEU A 85 -20.50 -11.14 -10.25
C LEU A 85 -20.00 -9.94 -9.44
N TRP A 86 -18.69 -9.84 -9.20
CA TRP A 86 -18.11 -8.65 -8.58
C TRP A 86 -18.43 -7.41 -9.43
N TRP A 87 -18.30 -7.48 -10.76
CA TRP A 87 -18.60 -6.32 -11.63
C TRP A 87 -20.04 -5.83 -11.45
N LYS A 88 -20.98 -6.75 -11.26
CA LYS A 88 -22.41 -6.42 -11.09
C LYS A 88 -22.73 -5.93 -9.67
N THR A 89 -22.18 -6.57 -8.65
CA THR A 89 -22.64 -6.43 -7.26
C THR A 89 -21.67 -5.65 -6.37
N GLY A 90 -20.38 -5.64 -6.69
CA GLY A 90 -19.29 -5.12 -5.87
C GLY A 90 -18.83 -6.07 -4.77
N ASN A 91 -19.40 -7.27 -4.67
CA ASN A 91 -19.09 -8.22 -3.61
C ASN A 91 -18.17 -9.33 -4.12
N ILE A 92 -17.14 -9.66 -3.34
CA ILE A 92 -16.29 -10.83 -3.57
C ILE A 92 -17.08 -12.09 -3.23
N HIS A 93 -17.37 -12.91 -4.24
CA HIS A 93 -18.11 -14.16 -4.02
C HIS A 93 -17.18 -15.26 -3.45
N PRO A 94 -17.59 -16.03 -2.42
CA PRO A 94 -16.72 -17.05 -1.80
C PRO A 94 -16.26 -18.13 -2.79
N LYS A 95 -17.16 -18.53 -3.71
CA LYS A 95 -16.85 -19.50 -4.79
C LYS A 95 -16.02 -18.93 -5.94
N ALA A 96 -15.60 -17.67 -5.87
CA ALA A 96 -14.77 -17.06 -6.91
C ALA A 96 -13.29 -17.46 -6.81
N MET A 97 -12.87 -18.10 -5.70
CA MET A 97 -11.53 -18.69 -5.54
C MET A 97 -10.41 -17.71 -5.97
N TRP A 98 -10.45 -16.48 -5.46
CA TRP A 98 -9.54 -15.39 -5.88
C TRP A 98 -8.06 -15.67 -5.55
N ASN A 99 -7.80 -16.50 -4.55
CA ASN A 99 -6.49 -16.98 -4.13
C ASN A 99 -5.86 -17.92 -5.16
N GLU A 100 -6.66 -18.47 -6.08
CA GLU A 100 -6.22 -19.31 -7.19
C GLU A 100 -6.25 -18.56 -8.52
N ALA A 101 -6.60 -17.26 -8.53
CA ALA A 101 -6.52 -16.45 -9.72
C ALA A 101 -5.06 -16.14 -10.03
N THR A 102 -4.63 -16.42 -11.25
CA THR A 102 -3.41 -15.81 -11.79
C THR A 102 -3.72 -14.34 -12.11
N LEU A 103 -3.02 -13.43 -11.46
CA LEU A 103 -3.12 -11.99 -11.71
C LEU A 103 -2.02 -11.56 -12.70
N PRO A 104 -2.27 -10.57 -13.58
CA PRO A 104 -3.54 -9.83 -13.71
C PRO A 104 -4.68 -10.67 -14.35
N TYR A 105 -5.88 -10.62 -13.76
CA TYR A 105 -7.05 -11.39 -14.21
C TYR A 105 -8.03 -10.52 -15.00
N GLU A 106 -8.37 -10.91 -16.24
CA GLU A 106 -9.40 -10.25 -17.03
C GLU A 106 -10.78 -10.44 -16.42
N LEU A 107 -11.34 -9.36 -15.87
CA LEU A 107 -12.61 -9.40 -15.17
C LEU A 107 -13.78 -9.12 -16.11
N LYS A 108 -13.66 -8.11 -16.97
CA LYS A 108 -14.77 -7.67 -17.83
C LYS A 108 -14.28 -6.92 -19.06
N THR A 109 -14.86 -7.20 -20.21
CA THR A 109 -14.64 -6.47 -21.47
C THR A 109 -15.87 -5.64 -21.86
N GLY A 110 -15.69 -4.69 -22.78
CA GLY A 110 -16.74 -3.79 -23.26
C GLY A 110 -17.13 -2.71 -22.25
N VAL A 111 -16.24 -2.37 -21.32
CA VAL A 111 -16.46 -1.38 -20.27
C VAL A 111 -15.96 -0.03 -20.74
N SER A 112 -16.84 0.98 -20.77
CA SER A 112 -16.41 2.37 -21.01
C SER A 112 -15.56 2.88 -19.84
N LEU A 113 -14.66 3.83 -20.11
CA LEU A 113 -13.84 4.44 -19.07
C LEU A 113 -14.70 5.07 -17.95
N ASP A 114 -15.78 5.75 -18.31
CA ASP A 114 -16.68 6.39 -17.34
C ASP A 114 -17.38 5.35 -16.45
N GLU A 115 -17.80 4.22 -17.02
CA GLU A 115 -18.35 3.10 -16.24
C GLU A 115 -17.31 2.54 -15.27
N TYR A 116 -16.07 2.36 -15.72
CA TYR A 116 -14.97 1.91 -14.88
C TYR A 116 -14.76 2.85 -13.69
N ILE A 117 -14.59 4.15 -13.93
CA ILE A 117 -14.36 5.16 -12.89
C ILE A 117 -15.51 5.14 -11.87
N LEU A 118 -16.77 5.18 -12.35
CA LEU A 118 -17.94 5.19 -11.49
C LEU A 118 -18.01 3.93 -10.61
N LYS A 119 -17.68 2.76 -11.16
CA LYS A 119 -17.71 1.50 -10.39
C LYS A 119 -16.56 1.39 -9.41
N THR A 120 -15.33 1.71 -9.81
CA THR A 120 -14.18 1.61 -8.91
C THR A 120 -14.27 2.62 -7.78
N ASP A 121 -14.83 3.82 -8.02
CA ASP A 121 -15.17 4.78 -6.96
C ASP A 121 -16.26 4.25 -6.02
N LYS A 122 -17.35 3.71 -6.57
CA LYS A 122 -18.46 3.17 -5.79
C LYS A 122 -18.00 2.06 -4.84
N TYR A 123 -17.15 1.16 -5.32
CA TYR A 123 -16.72 -0.02 -4.58
C TYR A 123 -15.35 0.11 -3.92
N LYS A 124 -14.70 1.27 -4.05
CA LYS A 124 -13.40 1.58 -3.42
C LYS A 124 -12.32 0.55 -3.75
N VAL A 125 -12.24 0.16 -5.02
CA VAL A 125 -11.21 -0.78 -5.56
C VAL A 125 -10.19 -0.10 -6.48
N LYS A 126 -10.17 1.23 -6.43
CA LYS A 126 -9.13 2.03 -7.09
C LYS A 126 -7.73 1.55 -6.62
N GLY A 127 -6.75 1.57 -7.52
CA GLY A 127 -5.41 1.01 -7.35
C GLY A 127 -5.28 -0.50 -7.58
N LEU A 128 -6.38 -1.25 -7.48
CA LEU A 128 -6.33 -2.72 -7.48
C LEU A 128 -6.90 -3.32 -8.79
N TRP A 129 -7.70 -2.53 -9.51
CA TRP A 129 -8.32 -2.85 -10.79
C TRP A 129 -7.80 -1.85 -11.82
N GLU A 130 -7.32 -2.30 -12.97
CA GLU A 130 -6.90 -1.44 -14.08
C GLU A 130 -7.85 -1.52 -15.26
N TRP A 131 -7.93 -0.43 -16.02
CA TRP A 131 -8.66 -0.37 -17.28
C TRP A 131 -7.71 -0.13 -18.45
N GLU A 132 -7.83 -0.95 -19.49
CA GLU A 132 -7.08 -0.82 -20.72
C GLU A 132 -7.97 -1.17 -21.90
N ASN A 133 -8.17 -0.21 -22.81
CA ASN A 133 -8.88 -0.39 -24.08
C ASN A 133 -10.24 -1.14 -23.96
N GLY A 134 -11.07 -0.75 -23.00
CA GLY A 134 -12.38 -1.36 -22.79
C GLY A 134 -12.39 -2.62 -21.92
N THR A 135 -11.22 -3.06 -21.45
CA THR A 135 -11.05 -4.24 -20.60
C THR A 135 -10.64 -3.83 -19.19
N VAL A 136 -11.34 -4.36 -18.20
CA VAL A 136 -11.00 -4.23 -16.78
C VAL A 136 -10.29 -5.49 -16.31
N ARG A 137 -9.15 -5.31 -15.67
CA ARG A 137 -8.36 -6.37 -15.06
C ARG A 137 -8.23 -6.16 -13.56
N VAL A 138 -8.32 -7.23 -12.79
CA VAL A 138 -7.85 -7.23 -11.39
C VAL A 138 -6.35 -7.40 -11.46
N ILE A 139 -5.59 -6.40 -11.01
CA ILE A 139 -4.13 -6.45 -11.02
C ILE A 139 -3.60 -6.95 -9.68
N GLU A 140 -4.25 -6.57 -8.59
CA GLU A 140 -3.88 -6.97 -7.23
C GLU A 140 -5.13 -7.18 -6.38
N LEU A 141 -4.96 -7.89 -5.27
CA LEU A 141 -5.92 -7.86 -4.17
C LEU A 141 -5.41 -6.85 -3.12
N PRO A 142 -6.22 -6.44 -2.15
CA PRO A 142 -5.68 -5.70 -1.01
C PRO A 142 -4.74 -6.54 -0.14
N SER A 143 -3.61 -5.96 0.23
CA SER A 143 -2.66 -6.54 1.19
C SER A 143 -2.29 -5.50 2.22
N MET A 144 -2.39 -5.85 3.50
CA MET A 144 -1.94 -4.93 4.56
C MET A 144 -0.44 -4.64 4.47
N PHE A 145 0.36 -5.56 3.92
CA PHE A 145 1.78 -5.34 3.70
C PHE A 145 2.04 -4.33 2.59
N HIS A 146 1.25 -4.39 1.50
CA HIS A 146 1.22 -3.36 0.46
C HIS A 146 0.89 -2.00 1.09
N GLU A 147 -0.23 -1.88 1.79
CA GLU A 147 -0.67 -0.61 2.39
C GLU A 147 0.34 -0.06 3.41
N THR A 148 0.92 -0.93 4.23
CA THR A 148 1.96 -0.55 5.19
C THR A 148 3.19 -0.01 4.48
N CYS A 149 3.61 -0.65 3.38
CA CYS A 149 4.76 -0.23 2.61
C CYS A 149 4.56 1.17 2.01
N VAL A 150 3.46 1.36 1.28
CA VAL A 150 3.09 2.65 0.67
C VAL A 150 3.00 3.73 1.73
N ALA A 151 2.24 3.51 2.81
CA ALA A 151 2.08 4.48 3.89
C ALA A 151 3.41 4.85 4.55
N THR A 152 4.31 3.88 4.72
CA THR A 152 5.62 4.11 5.35
C THR A 152 6.52 4.94 4.44
N ILE A 153 6.56 4.63 3.14
CA ILE A 153 7.34 5.41 2.16
C ILE A 153 6.84 6.85 2.13
N MET A 154 5.53 7.04 1.97
CA MET A 154 4.91 8.36 1.92
C MET A 154 5.16 9.17 3.20
N LYS A 155 5.12 8.52 4.38
CA LYS A 155 5.46 9.14 5.66
C LYS A 155 6.89 9.67 5.69
N PHE A 156 7.88 8.85 5.30
CA PHE A 156 9.28 9.26 5.38
C PHE A 156 9.63 10.32 4.34
N LEU A 157 9.12 10.20 3.11
CA LEU A 157 9.29 11.23 2.09
C LEU A 157 8.61 12.54 2.50
N GLY A 158 7.40 12.48 3.04
CA GLY A 158 6.68 13.65 3.55
C GLY A 158 7.42 14.37 4.67
N ALA A 159 8.01 13.61 5.60
CA ALA A 159 8.81 14.18 6.68
C ALA A 159 10.05 14.92 6.15
N SER A 160 10.72 14.39 5.12
CA SER A 160 11.91 15.01 4.53
C SER A 160 11.63 16.33 3.82
N VAL A 161 10.38 16.60 3.44
CA VAL A 161 10.00 17.83 2.73
C VAL A 161 9.13 18.79 3.54
N LEU A 162 8.88 18.46 4.81
CA LEU A 162 8.17 19.34 5.74
C LEU A 162 8.72 20.79 5.78
N PRO A 163 10.04 21.05 5.65
CA PRO A 163 10.56 22.42 5.65
C PRO A 163 9.99 23.33 4.54
N VAL A 164 9.50 22.77 3.43
CA VAL A 164 8.90 23.56 2.33
C VAL A 164 7.38 23.50 2.30
N ALA A 165 6.74 22.86 3.30
CA ALA A 165 5.30 22.77 3.38
C ALA A 165 4.65 24.16 3.40
N SER A 166 3.56 24.33 2.66
CA SER A 166 2.84 25.61 2.49
C SER A 166 3.66 26.75 1.84
N THR A 167 4.74 26.42 1.12
CA THR A 167 5.49 27.38 0.29
C THR A 167 5.25 27.14 -1.20
N ASN A 168 5.78 28.00 -2.08
CA ASN A 168 5.72 27.79 -3.53
C ASN A 168 6.44 26.52 -3.99
N SER A 169 7.30 25.96 -3.14
CA SER A 169 8.08 24.74 -3.40
C SER A 169 7.50 23.52 -2.69
N ASP A 170 6.29 23.64 -2.14
CA ASP A 170 5.58 22.53 -1.51
C ASP A 170 5.31 21.41 -2.53
N LEU A 171 5.22 20.19 -1.99
CA LEU A 171 4.98 18.96 -2.72
C LEU A 171 3.66 18.37 -2.25
N ILE A 172 2.76 18.11 -3.19
CA ILE A 172 1.51 17.42 -2.93
C ILE A 172 1.77 15.92 -2.92
N PHE A 173 1.49 15.31 -1.77
CA PHE A 173 1.50 13.87 -1.57
C PHE A 173 0.10 13.33 -1.83
N PHE A 174 -0.06 12.64 -2.94
CA PHE A 174 -1.26 11.90 -3.24
C PHE A 174 -1.03 10.42 -2.93
N GLY A 175 -2.05 9.74 -2.38
CA GLY A 175 -2.08 8.28 -2.40
C GLY A 175 -2.38 7.80 -3.82
N ALA A 176 -3.34 6.88 -3.92
CA ALA A 176 -3.89 6.42 -5.19
C ALA A 176 -4.26 7.62 -6.09
N THR A 177 -3.52 7.77 -7.20
CA THR A 177 -3.67 8.90 -8.14
C THR A 177 -4.00 8.36 -9.50
N THR A 178 -5.24 8.56 -9.96
CA THR A 178 -5.65 8.07 -11.28
C THR A 178 -4.99 8.92 -12.34
N THR A 179 -4.31 8.31 -13.30
CA THR A 179 -3.76 9.01 -14.46
C THR A 179 -4.34 8.47 -15.74
N LYS A 180 -4.34 9.30 -16.80
CA LYS A 180 -4.85 8.88 -18.10
C LYS A 180 -4.02 9.33 -19.28
N THR A 181 -4.00 8.42 -20.24
CA THR A 181 -3.71 8.65 -21.65
C THR A 181 -5.00 8.37 -22.44
N PRO A 182 -5.10 8.75 -23.73
CA PRO A 182 -6.30 8.43 -24.49
C PRO A 182 -6.60 6.93 -24.62
N GLN A 183 -5.60 6.06 -24.46
CA GLN A 183 -5.73 4.61 -24.68
C GLN A 183 -5.65 3.76 -23.40
N ARG A 184 -5.11 4.32 -22.30
CA ARG A 184 -4.85 3.58 -21.06
C ARG A 184 -4.95 4.49 -19.84
N GLY A 185 -5.54 3.98 -18.77
CA GLY A 185 -5.49 4.57 -17.44
C GLY A 185 -4.72 3.67 -16.48
N SER A 186 -4.03 4.27 -15.52
CA SER A 186 -3.41 3.54 -14.42
C SER A 186 -3.34 4.44 -13.21
N GLU A 187 -3.29 3.82 -12.05
CA GLU A 187 -3.30 4.45 -10.75
C GLU A 187 -2.04 4.03 -10.02
N ALA A 188 -1.25 5.02 -9.60
CA ALA A 188 -0.06 4.78 -8.79
C ALA A 188 -0.49 4.55 -7.34
N ASP A 189 0.19 3.67 -6.61
CA ASP A 189 -0.12 3.41 -5.19
C ASP A 189 0.21 4.62 -4.30
N GLY A 190 1.25 5.36 -4.68
CA GLY A 190 1.57 6.68 -4.13
C GLY A 190 2.15 7.59 -5.20
N SER A 191 1.91 8.90 -5.09
CA SER A 191 2.50 9.85 -6.02
C SER A 191 2.81 11.21 -5.38
N ILE A 192 3.80 11.89 -5.93
CA ILE A 192 4.29 13.18 -5.43
C ILE A 192 4.37 14.17 -6.59
N THR A 193 3.79 15.36 -6.42
CA THR A 193 3.73 16.40 -7.44
C THR A 193 4.01 17.78 -6.83
N PRO A 194 4.91 18.61 -7.37
CA PRO A 194 5.06 20.00 -6.95
C PRO A 194 3.77 20.81 -7.12
N VAL A 195 3.42 21.63 -6.14
CA VAL A 195 2.20 22.46 -6.16
C VAL A 195 2.18 23.40 -7.38
N GLY A 196 3.33 23.96 -7.74
CA GLY A 196 3.46 24.91 -8.85
C GLY A 196 3.64 24.29 -10.24
N LYS A 197 3.56 22.96 -10.38
CA LYS A 197 3.76 22.30 -11.68
C LYS A 197 2.64 22.66 -12.64
N LEU A 198 3.02 23.05 -13.87
CA LEU A 198 2.09 23.52 -14.87
C LEU A 198 1.14 22.41 -15.34
N GLN A 199 -0.09 22.79 -15.65
CA GLN A 199 -1.08 21.90 -16.25
C GLN A 199 -0.62 21.40 -17.62
N VAL A 200 -1.01 20.17 -17.96
CA VAL A 200 -0.73 19.57 -19.27
C VAL A 200 -1.94 19.77 -20.20
N PRO A 201 -1.74 20.01 -21.50
CA PRO A 201 -2.84 20.31 -22.44
C PRO A 201 -3.89 19.19 -22.53
N SER A 202 -3.49 17.94 -22.34
CA SER A 202 -4.37 16.77 -22.35
C SER A 202 -3.71 15.58 -21.66
N GLY A 203 -4.51 14.78 -20.95
CA GLY A 203 -4.00 13.67 -20.14
C GLY A 203 -3.55 14.10 -18.75
N GLY A 204 -2.77 13.26 -18.07
CA GLY A 204 -2.24 13.55 -16.74
C GLY A 204 -3.08 12.97 -15.60
N SER A 205 -3.01 13.61 -14.44
CA SER A 205 -3.67 13.14 -13.20
C SER A 205 -5.15 13.55 -13.11
N ASP A 206 -5.97 12.69 -12.50
CA ASP A 206 -7.38 12.83 -12.11
C ASP A 206 -8.30 13.50 -13.15
N GLY A 207 -7.98 13.35 -14.44
CA GLY A 207 -8.80 13.81 -15.55
C GLY A 207 -9.19 15.29 -15.47
N GLY A 208 -8.25 16.20 -15.60
CA GLY A 208 -8.57 17.64 -15.59
C GLY A 208 -7.42 18.55 -15.98
N ASN A 209 -6.61 18.12 -16.96
CA ASN A 209 -5.35 18.79 -17.37
C ASN A 209 -4.33 18.93 -16.22
N LYS A 210 -4.50 18.20 -15.12
CA LYS A 210 -3.53 18.22 -14.02
C LYS A 210 -2.23 17.57 -14.47
N PRO A 211 -1.07 18.10 -14.01
CA PRO A 211 0.22 17.52 -14.37
C PRO A 211 0.31 16.04 -14.00
N TRP A 212 1.16 15.32 -14.72
CA TRP A 212 1.64 14.03 -14.26
C TRP A 212 2.46 14.19 -12.96
N PRO A 213 2.39 13.23 -12.02
CA PRO A 213 3.25 13.25 -10.86
C PRO A 213 4.73 13.20 -11.26
N ASN A 214 5.60 13.76 -10.43
CA ASN A 214 7.05 13.72 -10.66
C ASN A 214 7.64 12.40 -10.21
N LEU A 215 7.21 11.92 -9.04
CA LEU A 215 7.57 10.63 -8.48
C LEU A 215 6.31 9.77 -8.33
N VAL A 216 6.39 8.55 -8.84
CA VAL A 216 5.38 7.49 -8.62
C VAL A 216 5.96 6.37 -7.78
N ILE A 217 5.12 5.78 -6.94
CA ILE A 217 5.42 4.61 -6.12
C ILE A 217 4.47 3.51 -6.54
N GLU A 218 5.03 2.36 -6.87
CA GLU A 218 4.31 1.14 -7.26
C GLU A 218 4.81 0.00 -6.39
N VAL A 219 3.91 -0.65 -5.65
CA VAL A 219 4.20 -1.76 -4.75
C VAL A 219 3.46 -2.98 -5.25
N ALA A 220 4.16 -3.81 -6.02
CA ALA A 220 3.62 -5.06 -6.52
C ALA A 220 3.82 -6.22 -5.55
N TYR A 221 2.81 -7.07 -5.44
CA TYR A 221 2.96 -8.37 -4.77
C TYR A 221 2.25 -9.53 -5.49
N ALA A 222 1.36 -9.21 -6.44
CA ALA A 222 0.61 -10.22 -7.18
C ALA A 222 0.97 -10.29 -8.67
N VAL A 223 1.80 -9.36 -9.15
CA VAL A 223 2.33 -9.35 -10.51
C VAL A 223 3.83 -9.67 -10.52
N THR A 224 4.31 -10.18 -11.65
CA THR A 224 5.73 -10.51 -11.80
C THR A 224 6.60 -9.25 -11.78
N GLU A 225 7.88 -9.40 -11.41
CA GLU A 225 8.87 -8.32 -11.55
C GLU A 225 8.88 -7.73 -12.97
N ALA A 226 8.83 -8.59 -13.99
CA ALA A 226 8.85 -8.16 -15.38
C ALA A 226 7.65 -7.28 -15.74
N GLU A 227 6.45 -7.61 -15.23
CA GLU A 227 5.24 -6.82 -15.44
C GLU A 227 5.29 -5.48 -14.70
N LEU A 228 5.76 -5.46 -13.45
CA LEU A 228 5.98 -4.22 -12.70
C LEU A 228 6.94 -3.29 -13.44
N LYS A 229 8.11 -3.81 -13.85
CA LYS A 229 9.10 -3.02 -14.60
C LYS A 229 8.53 -2.51 -15.92
N LYS A 230 7.85 -3.38 -16.68
CA LYS A 230 7.19 -2.98 -17.92
C LYS A 230 6.17 -1.86 -17.68
N LYS A 231 5.36 -1.92 -16.63
CA LYS A 231 4.42 -0.85 -16.27
C LYS A 231 5.16 0.46 -15.99
N ILE A 232 6.20 0.43 -15.15
CA ILE A 232 7.00 1.61 -14.83
C ILE A 232 7.61 2.23 -16.10
N GLU A 233 8.30 1.43 -16.91
CA GLU A 233 9.05 1.92 -18.06
C GLU A 233 8.15 2.37 -19.22
N THR A 234 7.06 1.65 -19.49
CA THR A 234 6.21 1.89 -20.67
C THR A 234 5.01 2.78 -20.38
N TYR A 235 4.57 2.87 -19.13
CA TYR A 235 3.45 3.71 -18.73
C TYR A 235 3.90 4.92 -17.91
N TRP A 236 4.58 4.74 -16.79
CA TRP A 236 4.89 5.87 -15.90
C TRP A 236 5.99 6.78 -16.43
N LEU A 237 7.07 6.19 -16.93
CA LEU A 237 8.26 6.90 -17.40
C LEU A 237 8.30 7.10 -18.92
N ALA A 238 7.16 6.89 -19.60
CA ALA A 238 7.03 7.28 -20.99
C ALA A 238 7.20 8.81 -21.14
N PRO A 239 7.60 9.30 -22.33
CA PRO A 239 7.88 10.72 -22.52
C PRO A 239 6.76 11.65 -22.06
N ASN A 240 7.12 12.76 -21.43
CA ASN A 240 6.22 13.80 -20.90
C ASN A 240 5.26 13.34 -19.78
N ARG A 241 5.67 12.35 -18.97
CA ARG A 241 4.90 11.83 -17.83
C ARG A 241 5.65 12.00 -16.50
N ALA A 242 5.78 10.94 -15.72
CA ALA A 242 6.59 10.97 -14.51
C ALA A 242 8.07 10.98 -14.86
N HIS A 243 8.87 11.58 -13.97
CA HIS A 243 10.31 11.74 -14.16
C HIS A 243 11.11 10.77 -13.27
N ASP A 244 10.50 10.32 -12.18
CA ASP A 244 11.06 9.41 -11.18
C ASP A 244 10.03 8.33 -10.82
N ALA A 245 10.51 7.14 -10.49
CA ALA A 245 9.66 6.03 -10.06
C ALA A 245 10.38 5.13 -9.05
N ILE A 246 9.64 4.68 -8.04
CA ILE A 246 10.06 3.61 -7.13
C ILE A 246 9.11 2.43 -7.36
N GLY A 247 9.64 1.34 -7.91
CA GLY A 247 8.95 0.06 -8.00
C GLY A 247 9.39 -0.85 -6.86
N ILE A 248 8.47 -1.50 -6.17
CA ILE A 248 8.75 -2.49 -5.14
C ILE A 248 8.04 -3.78 -5.51
N ASN A 249 8.72 -4.90 -5.39
CA ASN A 249 8.12 -6.22 -5.54
C ASN A 249 8.32 -7.05 -4.27
N PHE A 250 7.24 -7.67 -3.80
CA PHE A 250 7.28 -8.65 -2.73
C PHE A 250 7.17 -10.05 -3.32
N ASN A 251 8.06 -10.93 -2.88
CA ASN A 251 7.78 -12.37 -2.97
C ASN A 251 6.75 -12.69 -1.87
N TYR A 252 5.47 -12.53 -2.20
CA TYR A 252 4.38 -12.66 -1.24
C TYR A 252 3.67 -14.01 -1.39
N ILE A 253 3.62 -14.74 -0.28
CA ILE A 253 2.73 -15.88 -0.12
C ILE A 253 1.54 -15.43 0.74
N PRO A 254 0.28 -15.57 0.28
CA PRO A 254 -0.90 -15.19 1.04
C PRO A 254 -0.88 -15.69 2.49
N GLY A 255 -1.06 -14.77 3.43
CA GLY A 255 -1.06 -15.05 4.86
C GLY A 255 0.33 -15.19 5.50
N MET A 256 1.41 -15.16 4.72
CA MET A 256 2.77 -15.12 5.23
C MET A 256 3.34 -13.70 5.17
N ARG A 257 4.29 -13.40 6.05
CA ARG A 257 5.05 -12.16 5.99
C ARG A 257 6.01 -12.20 4.79
N PRO A 258 6.09 -11.14 3.96
CA PRO A 258 7.13 -11.03 2.95
C PRO A 258 8.52 -11.06 3.58
N THR A 259 9.37 -11.96 3.09
CA THR A 259 10.77 -12.10 3.54
C THR A 259 11.77 -11.66 2.48
N GLU A 260 11.43 -11.84 1.21
CA GLU A 260 12.21 -11.36 0.06
C GLU A 260 11.49 -10.14 -0.53
N MET A 261 12.16 -8.99 -0.52
CA MET A 261 11.60 -7.73 -1.00
C MET A 261 12.69 -6.99 -1.79
N THR A 262 12.35 -6.59 -3.01
CA THR A 262 13.24 -5.82 -3.88
C THR A 262 12.59 -4.50 -4.26
N ALA A 263 13.39 -3.43 -4.29
CA ALA A 263 13.02 -2.14 -4.84
C ALA A 263 13.87 -1.79 -6.06
N TRP A 264 13.31 -0.99 -6.95
CA TRP A 264 13.98 -0.37 -8.09
C TRP A 264 13.70 1.11 -8.06
N HIS A 265 14.75 1.92 -8.05
CA HIS A 265 14.65 3.36 -8.22
C HIS A 265 15.05 3.74 -9.64
N TYR A 266 14.14 4.42 -10.33
CA TYR A 266 14.33 4.95 -11.67
C TYR A 266 14.34 6.47 -11.60
N CYS A 267 15.34 7.13 -12.17
CA CYS A 267 15.18 8.51 -12.64
C CYS A 267 15.44 8.53 -14.14
N ILE A 268 14.62 9.26 -14.91
CA ILE A 268 14.67 9.27 -16.38
C ILE A 268 16.03 9.73 -16.94
N ASN A 269 16.82 10.44 -16.12
CA ASN A 269 18.18 10.88 -16.42
C ASN A 269 19.24 9.79 -16.21
N ASN A 270 18.90 8.68 -15.55
CA ASN A 270 19.79 7.54 -15.37
C ASN A 270 19.55 6.52 -16.48
N ARG A 271 20.35 6.61 -17.55
CA ARG A 271 20.23 5.77 -18.75
C ARG A 271 21.56 5.13 -19.11
N THR A 272 21.49 3.97 -19.74
CA THR A 272 22.64 3.31 -20.37
C THR A 272 23.14 4.11 -21.57
N ALA A 273 24.32 3.77 -22.09
CA ALA A 273 24.89 4.41 -23.28
C ALA A 273 23.99 4.31 -24.53
N VAL A 274 23.13 3.28 -24.60
CA VAL A 274 22.15 3.09 -25.69
C VAL A 274 20.79 3.72 -25.40
N GLY A 275 20.69 4.51 -24.31
CA GLY A 275 19.50 5.27 -23.96
C GLY A 275 18.42 4.49 -23.20
N ALA A 276 18.66 3.23 -22.81
CA ALA A 276 17.71 2.47 -21.99
C ALA A 276 17.73 2.95 -20.53
N LEU A 277 16.60 2.86 -19.83
CA LEU A 277 16.55 3.17 -18.39
C LEU A 277 17.44 2.19 -17.60
N ALA A 278 18.16 2.70 -16.61
CA ALA A 278 19.08 1.92 -15.77
C ALA A 278 18.70 2.05 -14.29
N PRO A 279 17.65 1.36 -13.82
CA PRO A 279 17.24 1.47 -12.41
C PRO A 279 18.32 0.95 -11.46
N ILE A 280 18.41 1.56 -10.28
CA ILE A 280 19.21 1.03 -9.17
C ILE A 280 18.33 0.04 -8.41
N MET A 281 18.83 -1.18 -8.23
CA MET A 281 18.13 -2.24 -7.51
C MET A 281 18.59 -2.29 -6.05
N TYR A 282 17.64 -2.52 -5.14
CA TYR A 282 17.88 -2.64 -3.71
C TYR A 282 17.16 -3.88 -3.17
N GLU A 283 17.87 -4.72 -2.44
CA GLU A 283 17.26 -5.80 -1.67
C GLU A 283 17.15 -5.37 -0.21
N PHE A 284 15.94 -5.45 0.33
CA PHE A 284 15.66 -4.94 1.68
C PHE A 284 14.72 -5.87 2.45
N GLY A 285 14.65 -7.14 2.03
CA GLY A 285 13.99 -8.20 2.76
C GLY A 285 14.70 -8.57 4.08
N THR A 286 14.25 -9.67 4.67
CA THR A 286 15.06 -10.45 5.62
C THR A 286 15.97 -11.44 4.91
N ILE A 287 15.69 -11.76 3.65
CA ILE A 287 16.54 -12.55 2.76
C ILE A 287 16.67 -11.87 1.40
N ASP A 288 17.78 -12.13 0.70
CA ASP A 288 18.00 -11.75 -0.69
C ASP A 288 17.36 -12.75 -1.68
N ARG A 289 17.45 -12.45 -2.98
CA ARG A 289 16.95 -13.32 -4.08
C ARG A 289 17.63 -14.69 -4.14
N GLN A 290 18.80 -14.85 -3.53
CA GLN A 290 19.51 -16.12 -3.45
C GLN A 290 19.16 -16.88 -2.16
N GLY A 291 18.32 -16.31 -1.30
CA GLY A 291 17.90 -16.89 -0.03
C GLY A 291 18.87 -16.64 1.12
N ASN A 292 19.90 -15.79 0.95
CA ASN A 292 20.82 -15.47 2.04
C ASN A 292 20.22 -14.44 3.00
N PRO A 293 20.50 -14.51 4.31
CA PRO A 293 20.03 -13.52 5.27
C PRO A 293 20.53 -12.10 4.98
N LEU A 294 19.60 -11.13 4.99
CA LEU A 294 19.90 -9.71 4.88
C LEU A 294 19.82 -9.02 6.25
N ASN A 295 20.98 -8.67 6.80
CA ASN A 295 21.11 -7.94 8.06
C ASN A 295 21.32 -6.43 7.82
N ILE A 296 20.43 -5.79 7.06
CA ILE A 296 20.54 -4.35 6.84
C ILE A 296 20.35 -3.57 8.15
N VAL A 297 21.18 -2.55 8.36
CA VAL A 297 21.09 -1.57 9.46
C VAL A 297 20.66 -0.20 8.92
N PRO A 298 20.21 0.75 9.77
CA PRO A 298 19.89 2.10 9.32
C PRO A 298 21.02 2.74 8.51
N GLY A 299 20.67 3.40 7.41
CA GLY A 299 21.60 4.07 6.49
C GLY A 299 22.27 3.15 5.46
N GLN A 300 22.11 1.82 5.55
CA GLN A 300 22.77 0.88 4.63
C GLN A 300 22.03 0.68 3.30
N CYS A 301 20.70 0.75 3.31
CA CYS A 301 19.85 0.49 2.14
C CYS A 301 18.98 1.71 1.85
N VAL A 302 19.57 2.70 1.17
CA VAL A 302 18.98 4.04 0.99
C VAL A 302 18.75 4.32 -0.49
N ILE A 303 17.50 4.64 -0.84
CA ILE A 303 17.13 5.23 -2.12
C ILE A 303 17.37 6.74 -2.02
N ASN A 304 18.09 7.30 -2.99
CA ASN A 304 18.40 8.72 -3.05
C ASN A 304 17.65 9.37 -4.20
N ILE A 305 16.71 10.25 -3.88
CA ILE A 305 15.81 10.90 -4.83
C ILE A 305 16.31 12.33 -5.07
N PRO A 306 16.90 12.63 -6.24
CA PRO A 306 17.43 13.96 -6.51
C PRO A 306 16.31 15.00 -6.59
N LEU A 307 16.53 16.20 -6.03
CA LEU A 307 15.54 17.29 -6.10
C LEU A 307 15.22 17.66 -7.55
N ARG A 308 16.20 17.57 -8.46
CA ARG A 308 15.96 17.77 -9.90
C ARG A 308 14.94 16.81 -10.50
N CYS A 309 14.80 15.59 -9.99
CA CYS A 309 13.79 14.64 -10.48
C CYS A 309 12.40 14.99 -9.88
N LEU A 310 12.35 15.43 -8.61
CA LEU A 310 11.10 15.84 -7.94
C LEU A 310 10.50 17.16 -8.44
N TYR A 311 11.35 18.12 -8.81
CA TYR A 311 10.93 19.43 -9.32
C TYR A 311 11.04 19.55 -10.85
N ASP A 312 11.18 18.43 -11.56
CA ASP A 312 11.18 18.43 -13.02
C ASP A 312 9.88 19.05 -13.59
N GLY A 313 10.02 19.82 -14.67
CA GLY A 313 8.92 20.54 -15.33
C GLY A 313 8.39 21.75 -14.55
N MET A 314 9.07 22.20 -13.49
CA MET A 314 8.78 23.48 -12.86
C MET A 314 9.19 24.67 -13.76
N PRO A 315 8.53 25.83 -13.64
CA PRO A 315 8.89 27.01 -14.42
C PRO A 315 10.36 27.42 -14.23
N PRO A 316 11.04 28.01 -15.24
CA PRO A 316 12.43 28.44 -15.12
C PRO A 316 12.70 29.45 -14.01
N THR A 317 11.67 30.18 -13.57
CA THR A 317 11.72 31.15 -12.48
C THR A 317 11.55 30.51 -11.10
N PHE A 318 11.35 29.20 -11.02
CA PHE A 318 11.18 28.48 -9.77
C PHE A 318 12.51 28.37 -9.01
N VAL A 319 12.46 28.62 -7.71
CA VAL A 319 13.61 28.52 -6.80
C VAL A 319 13.19 27.65 -5.61
N ILE A 320 14.05 26.70 -5.23
CA ILE A 320 13.85 25.90 -4.02
C ILE A 320 14.24 26.79 -2.81
N PRO A 321 13.39 26.93 -1.78
CA PRO A 321 13.58 27.90 -0.71
C PRO A 321 14.72 27.46 0.20
N SER A 322 15.31 28.43 0.91
CA SER A 322 16.31 28.21 1.95
C SER A 322 15.66 28.22 3.34
N PRO A 323 16.10 27.39 4.33
CA PRO A 323 17.20 26.43 4.24
C PRO A 323 16.83 25.26 3.33
N PRO A 324 17.77 24.79 2.46
CA PRO A 324 17.40 23.90 1.39
C PRO A 324 16.95 22.54 1.93
N LEU A 325 15.99 21.95 1.23
CA LEU A 325 15.76 20.52 1.32
C LEU A 325 17.07 19.76 1.10
N PRO A 326 17.27 18.61 1.75
CA PRO A 326 18.41 17.76 1.42
C PRO A 326 18.35 17.38 -0.06
N ASP A 327 19.48 17.48 -0.75
CA ASP A 327 19.63 16.96 -2.12
C ASP A 327 20.76 15.94 -2.13
N PRO A 328 20.46 14.63 -2.29
CA PRO A 328 19.15 14.05 -2.54
C PRO A 328 18.26 13.94 -1.27
N ILE A 329 16.94 13.76 -1.47
CA ILE A 329 16.05 13.25 -0.41
C ILE A 329 16.29 11.75 -0.26
N SER A 330 16.62 11.31 0.95
CA SER A 330 16.91 9.92 1.25
C SER A 330 15.69 9.17 1.79
N LEU A 331 15.43 7.99 1.24
CA LEU A 331 14.46 7.01 1.74
C LEU A 331 15.23 5.76 2.20
N ASP A 332 15.29 5.54 3.51
CA ASP A 332 15.92 4.35 4.09
C ASP A 332 14.95 3.17 4.16
N LEU A 333 15.22 2.15 3.35
CA LEU A 333 14.41 0.94 3.26
C LEU A 333 14.49 0.06 4.51
N PHE A 334 15.47 0.28 5.40
CA PHE A 334 15.49 -0.35 6.72
C PHE A 334 14.21 -0.04 7.50
N HIS A 335 13.76 1.22 7.48
CA HIS A 335 12.56 1.62 8.20
C HIS A 335 11.31 1.04 7.54
N VAL A 336 11.25 1.03 6.19
CA VAL A 336 10.15 0.40 5.44
C VAL A 336 10.02 -1.08 5.82
N ARG A 337 11.12 -1.85 5.80
CA ARG A 337 11.16 -3.25 6.25
C ARG A 337 10.65 -3.40 7.69
N SER A 338 11.11 -2.54 8.59
CA SER A 338 10.77 -2.60 10.01
C SER A 338 9.27 -2.41 10.26
N TRP A 339 8.63 -1.47 9.55
CA TRP A 339 7.19 -1.26 9.64
C TRP A 339 6.38 -2.44 9.07
N ILE A 340 6.75 -2.96 7.90
CA ILE A 340 6.13 -4.17 7.32
C ILE A 340 6.20 -5.35 8.30
N THR A 341 7.34 -5.49 8.97
CA THR A 341 7.58 -6.52 9.99
C THR A 341 6.68 -6.36 11.21
N LEU A 342 6.55 -5.15 11.73
CA LEU A 342 5.72 -4.84 12.90
C LEU A 342 4.23 -5.02 12.60
N SER A 343 3.77 -4.66 11.40
CA SER A 343 2.36 -4.86 11.00
C SER A 343 1.95 -6.33 11.09
N HIS A 344 2.84 -7.27 10.75
CA HIS A 344 2.58 -8.70 10.94
C HIS A 344 2.32 -9.07 12.42
N PHE A 345 3.09 -8.50 13.34
CA PHE A 345 2.94 -8.79 14.77
C PHE A 345 1.61 -8.27 15.33
N TYR A 346 1.19 -7.09 14.88
CA TYR A 346 -0.10 -6.50 15.26
C TYR A 346 -1.29 -7.34 14.75
N ILE A 347 -1.19 -7.90 13.54
CA ILE A 347 -2.18 -8.83 12.97
C ILE A 347 -2.32 -10.09 13.84
N ASN A 348 -1.20 -10.67 14.26
CA ASN A 348 -1.24 -11.88 15.06
C ASN A 348 -1.90 -11.61 16.41
N ILE A 349 -1.56 -10.52 17.10
CA ILE A 349 -2.22 -10.16 18.37
C ILE A 349 -3.72 -9.91 18.20
N GLN A 350 -4.14 -9.17 17.18
CA GLN A 350 -5.56 -8.88 16.94
C GLN A 350 -6.38 -10.13 16.60
N ASN A 351 -5.76 -11.11 15.95
CA ASN A 351 -6.42 -12.38 15.63
C ASN A 351 -6.43 -13.32 16.86
N TYR A 352 -5.30 -13.49 17.56
CA TYR A 352 -5.22 -14.29 18.78
C TYR A 352 -6.15 -13.78 19.89
N GLY A 353 -6.25 -12.47 20.07
CA GLY A 353 -7.20 -11.88 21.00
C GLY A 353 -8.64 -12.23 20.62
N ARG A 354 -8.99 -12.19 19.33
CA ARG A 354 -10.37 -12.43 18.86
C ARG A 354 -10.77 -13.91 18.90
N ASP A 355 -9.84 -14.82 18.62
CA ASP A 355 -10.07 -16.27 18.74
C ASP A 355 -10.22 -16.69 20.21
N TYR A 356 -9.49 -16.05 21.12
CA TYR A 356 -9.71 -16.22 22.57
C TYR A 356 -11.08 -15.71 23.01
N PHE A 357 -11.52 -14.53 22.52
CA PHE A 357 -12.86 -14.01 22.83
C PHE A 357 -13.99 -14.87 22.23
N HIS A 358 -13.79 -15.48 21.06
CA HIS A 358 -14.76 -16.41 20.49
C HIS A 358 -14.82 -17.76 21.23
N ALA A 359 -13.68 -18.27 21.71
CA ALA A 359 -13.63 -19.51 22.50
C ALA A 359 -14.27 -19.34 23.89
N VAL A 360 -14.09 -18.17 24.53
CA VAL A 360 -14.69 -17.87 25.85
C VAL A 360 -16.17 -17.52 25.73
N SER A 361 -16.63 -16.99 24.60
CA SER A 361 -18.05 -16.69 24.34
C SER A 361 -18.94 -17.94 24.16
N LEU A 362 -18.36 -19.12 24.01
CA LEU A 362 -19.09 -20.38 23.80
C LEU A 362 -19.17 -21.26 25.07
N ASP A 363 -18.56 -20.84 26.19
CA ASP A 363 -18.69 -21.50 27.48
C ASP A 363 -19.17 -20.49 28.56
N PRO A 364 -20.46 -20.49 28.92
CA PRO A 364 -21.00 -19.55 29.90
C PRO A 364 -20.49 -19.76 31.33
N ASN A 365 -19.66 -20.78 31.60
CA ASN A 365 -19.12 -21.05 32.93
C ASN A 365 -17.72 -20.48 33.19
N ILE A 366 -17.07 -19.86 32.20
CA ILE A 366 -15.74 -19.25 32.39
C ILE A 366 -15.90 -17.78 32.82
N LEU A 367 -16.17 -17.57 34.12
CA LEU A 367 -16.01 -16.26 34.76
C LEU A 367 -14.52 -15.99 35.01
N LEU A 368 -13.85 -15.35 34.06
CA LEU A 368 -12.50 -14.82 34.27
C LEU A 368 -12.57 -13.42 34.90
N THR A 369 -12.18 -13.34 36.17
CA THR A 369 -11.94 -12.08 36.88
C THR A 369 -10.71 -11.37 36.31
N GLN A 370 -10.71 -10.03 36.36
CA GLN A 370 -9.74 -9.05 35.82
C GLN A 370 -8.23 -9.36 36.05
N LYS A 371 -7.87 -10.36 36.85
CA LYS A 371 -6.50 -10.70 37.27
C LYS A 371 -5.63 -11.39 36.20
N THR A 372 -6.20 -11.88 35.09
CA THR A 372 -5.44 -12.57 34.03
C THR A 372 -4.79 -11.64 33.00
N TRP A 373 -5.13 -10.35 32.98
CA TRP A 373 -4.49 -9.38 32.08
C TRP A 373 -3.07 -8.99 32.51
N ASP A 374 -2.76 -8.98 33.80
CA ASP A 374 -1.44 -8.57 34.30
C ASP A 374 -0.35 -9.64 34.10
N GLY A 375 -0.72 -10.90 33.85
CA GLY A 375 0.22 -12.01 33.65
C GLY A 375 0.86 -12.07 32.26
N ALA A 376 0.18 -11.57 31.22
CA ALA A 376 0.63 -11.68 29.83
C ALA A 376 1.65 -10.59 29.42
N LEU A 377 1.78 -9.52 30.20
CA LEU A 377 2.77 -8.45 29.98
C LEU A 377 4.06 -8.62 30.81
N ALA A 378 4.18 -9.70 31.58
CA ALA A 378 5.35 -10.00 32.40
C ALA A 378 6.28 -11.05 31.75
N PHE A 379 6.78 -10.78 30.53
CA PHE A 379 8.03 -11.42 30.11
C PHE A 379 9.17 -10.73 30.85
N LYS A 380 9.57 -11.36 31.96
CA LYS A 380 10.59 -10.93 32.90
C LYS A 380 11.92 -10.65 32.20
N SER A 381 12.50 -9.51 32.59
CA SER A 381 13.93 -9.23 32.58
C SER A 381 14.77 -10.44 32.99
N VAL A 382 15.73 -10.82 32.16
CA VAL A 382 16.82 -11.73 32.53
C VAL A 382 17.73 -11.01 33.54
N PRO A 383 18.05 -11.59 34.71
CA PRO A 383 19.04 -11.01 35.62
C PRO A 383 20.44 -11.08 34.99
N ARG A 384 21.17 -9.97 35.04
CA ARG A 384 22.64 -10.02 35.02
C ARG A 384 23.09 -10.65 36.33
N ASP A 385 24.00 -11.63 36.24
CA ASP A 385 25.26 -11.69 37.02
C ASP A 385 25.83 -13.11 36.97
N ARG A 386 26.96 -13.26 36.27
CA ARG A 386 28.29 -13.45 36.87
C ARG A 386 29.34 -12.84 35.96
#